data_AF-A0AAN8Q7R6-F1
#
_entry.id   AF-A0AAN8Q7R6-F1
#
_cell.length_a   1.000
_cell.length_b   1.000
_cell.length_c   1.000
_cell.angle_alpha   90.00
_cell.angle_beta   90.00
_cell.angle_gamma   90.00
#
_symmetry.space_group_name_H-M   'P 1'
#
loop_
_entity.id
_entity.type
_entity.pdbx_description
1 polymer ?
#
loop_
_entity_poly.entity_id
_entity_poly.type
_entity_poly.pdbx_seq_one_letter_code
_entity_poly.pdbx_strand_id
1 'polypeptide(L)'
;MATGSHAGWHSDVWSSLYYGCALRLLASLCFLLIISGIETNPGPGPSTRQAKISTTGELVTQKSIDDVISNEEIKGMFSSLSQQIKKSTEVLRTEIEQLRHEGSENHKIMNETVEKLKGENRLLLTKVQYLENQNRKNNLIFWGIEEISETESKEVSEQKVRQFLVNKLDIECAVSDESLQIEDIFRIGKKED
;
A
#
# COMPACT_ATOMS: atom_id res chain seq x y z
N MET A 1 -111.73 44.70 -35.93
CA MET A 1 -112.20 45.10 -34.59
C MET A 1 -111.39 44.35 -33.55
N ALA A 2 -110.91 45.10 -32.55
CA ALA A 2 -110.19 44.74 -31.32
C ALA A 2 -108.94 45.66 -31.22
N THR A 3 -109.03 46.88 -30.67
CA THR A 3 -108.89 47.22 -29.23
C THR A 3 -107.64 46.54 -28.66
N GLY A 4 -106.59 47.22 -28.19
CA GLY A 4 -106.50 48.51 -27.54
C GLY A 4 -105.32 48.44 -26.54
N SER A 5 -104.82 49.61 -26.17
CA SER A 5 -104.26 49.94 -24.85
C SER A 5 -102.89 49.37 -24.41
N HIS A 6 -101.88 50.25 -24.52
CA HIS A 6 -101.03 50.79 -23.45
C HIS A 6 -100.34 49.89 -22.40
N ALA A 7 -99.03 50.18 -22.31
CA ALA A 7 -98.20 50.35 -21.11
C ALA A 7 -97.43 49.14 -20.58
N GLY A 8 -96.11 49.35 -20.41
CA GLY A 8 -95.36 48.77 -19.30
C GLY A 8 -94.30 47.73 -19.61
N TRP A 9 -93.32 47.98 -20.49
CA TRP A 9 -92.14 47.10 -20.61
C TRP A 9 -90.80 47.84 -20.79
N HIS A 10 -90.73 49.14 -20.45
CA HIS A 10 -89.48 49.91 -20.51
C HIS A 10 -88.71 50.00 -19.17
N SER A 11 -89.24 49.47 -18.06
CA SER A 11 -88.55 49.53 -16.75
C SER A 11 -87.56 48.38 -16.49
N ASP A 12 -87.73 47.24 -17.15
CA ASP A 12 -87.03 46.01 -16.70
C ASP A 12 -85.67 45.81 -17.38
N VAL A 13 -85.47 46.38 -18.57
CA VAL A 13 -84.19 46.28 -19.30
C VAL A 13 -83.11 47.14 -18.64
N TRP A 14 -83.48 48.32 -18.12
CA TRP A 14 -82.54 49.24 -17.46
C TRP A 14 -82.11 48.74 -16.08
N SER A 15 -83.01 48.05 -15.37
CA SER A 15 -82.71 47.45 -14.07
C SER A 15 -81.68 46.31 -14.21
N SER A 16 -81.83 45.43 -15.23
CA SER A 16 -80.89 44.33 -15.50
C SER A 16 -79.48 44.81 -15.84
N LEU A 17 -79.34 45.87 -16.64
CA LEU A 17 -78.05 46.48 -16.99
C LEU A 17 -77.38 47.17 -15.79
N TYR A 18 -78.15 47.83 -14.94
CA TYR A 18 -77.61 48.48 -13.74
C TYR A 18 -77.10 47.47 -12.70
N TYR A 19 -77.85 46.39 -12.44
CA TYR A 19 -77.41 45.34 -11.52
C TYR A 19 -76.19 44.57 -12.06
N GLY A 20 -76.12 44.33 -13.37
CA GLY A 20 -74.95 43.69 -14.00
C GLY A 20 -73.68 44.53 -13.92
N CYS A 21 -73.77 45.85 -14.13
CA CYS A 21 -72.65 46.77 -13.99
C CYS A 21 -72.24 46.98 -12.53
N ALA A 22 -73.20 47.12 -11.61
CA ALA A 22 -72.93 47.27 -10.19
C ALA A 22 -72.25 46.03 -9.59
N LEU A 23 -72.67 44.82 -10.01
CA LEU A 23 -72.06 43.57 -9.56
C LEU A 23 -70.63 43.41 -10.08
N ARG A 24 -70.34 43.84 -11.32
CA ARG A 24 -68.98 43.84 -11.90
C ARG A 24 -68.05 44.85 -11.21
N LEU A 25 -68.57 46.03 -10.87
CA LEU A 25 -67.82 47.02 -10.10
C LEU A 25 -67.54 46.55 -8.67
N LEU A 26 -68.53 45.95 -8.00
CA LEU A 26 -68.35 45.35 -6.68
C LEU A 26 -67.35 44.20 -6.71
N ALA A 27 -67.42 43.30 -7.70
CA ALA A 27 -66.44 42.22 -7.84
C ALA A 27 -65.02 42.74 -8.08
N SER A 28 -64.86 43.80 -8.90
CA SER A 28 -63.56 44.46 -9.13
C SER A 28 -63.04 45.15 -7.87
N LEU A 29 -63.91 45.77 -7.07
CA LEU A 29 -63.54 46.45 -5.84
C LEU A 29 -63.19 45.43 -4.74
N CYS A 30 -63.91 44.31 -4.67
CA CYS A 30 -63.58 43.18 -3.81
C CYS A 30 -62.26 42.52 -4.22
N PHE A 31 -61.95 42.41 -5.52
CA PHE A 31 -60.64 41.91 -5.98
C PHE A 31 -59.50 42.85 -5.57
N LEU A 32 -59.69 44.17 -5.69
CA LEU A 32 -58.73 45.15 -5.20
C LEU A 32 -58.55 45.08 -3.68
N LEU A 33 -59.64 44.87 -2.93
CA LEU A 33 -59.60 44.77 -1.47
C LEU A 33 -58.92 43.47 -1.00
N ILE A 34 -59.12 42.34 -1.69
CA ILE A 34 -58.44 41.07 -1.40
C ILE A 34 -56.94 41.16 -1.70
N ILE A 35 -56.53 41.90 -2.74
CA ILE A 35 -55.10 42.14 -3.02
C ILE A 35 -54.48 43.14 -2.02
N SER A 36 -55.28 44.03 -1.42
CA SER A 36 -54.81 44.99 -0.41
C SER A 36 -54.68 44.43 1.02
N GLY A 37 -54.97 43.15 1.22
CA GLY A 37 -54.92 42.49 2.52
C GLY A 37 -53.63 41.69 2.76
N ILE A 38 -52.57 42.38 3.22
CA ILE A 38 -51.47 41.85 4.04
C ILE A 38 -50.62 40.73 3.37
N GLU A 39 -49.70 41.12 2.50
CA GLU A 39 -48.30 40.77 2.77
C GLU A 39 -47.60 42.07 3.12
N THR A 40 -47.34 42.27 4.41
CA THR A 40 -46.21 43.07 4.88
C THR A 40 -44.96 42.54 4.18
N ASN A 41 -44.64 43.08 2.99
CA ASN A 41 -43.28 43.11 2.51
C ASN A 41 -42.53 43.96 3.54
N PRO A 42 -41.67 43.38 4.40
CA PRO A 42 -40.89 44.20 5.30
C PRO A 42 -40.00 45.02 4.38
N GLY A 43 -40.32 46.31 4.21
CA GLY A 43 -39.42 47.26 3.56
C GLY A 43 -38.01 47.07 4.14
N PRO A 44 -36.96 47.28 3.33
CA PRO A 44 -35.64 46.72 3.57
C PRO A 44 -35.22 46.95 5.03
N GLY A 45 -35.28 45.89 5.83
CA GLY A 45 -34.83 45.92 7.22
C GLY A 45 -33.33 46.20 7.27
N PRO A 46 -32.77 46.48 8.46
CA PRO A 46 -31.34 46.83 8.65
C PRO A 46 -30.35 45.79 8.08
N SER A 47 -30.82 44.57 7.83
CA SER A 47 -30.08 43.44 7.27
C SER A 47 -30.16 43.29 5.75
N THR A 48 -30.98 44.10 5.06
CA THR A 48 -31.19 44.01 3.61
C THR A 48 -30.19 44.91 2.88
N ARG A 49 -29.55 44.42 1.81
CA ARG A 49 -28.49 45.14 1.07
C ARG A 49 -28.88 46.55 0.63
N GLN A 50 -30.16 46.80 0.36
CA GLN A 50 -30.67 48.12 -0.04
C GLN A 50 -30.70 49.15 1.10
N ALA A 51 -30.81 48.73 2.37
CA ALA A 51 -30.81 49.64 3.52
C ALA A 51 -29.42 50.18 3.88
N LYS A 52 -28.34 49.58 3.35
CA LYS A 52 -26.94 50.03 3.56
C LYS A 52 -26.42 50.97 2.48
N ILE A 53 -27.26 51.35 1.52
CA ILE A 53 -26.93 52.40 0.55
C ILE A 53 -27.16 53.73 1.26
N SER A 54 -26.09 54.33 1.77
CA SER A 54 -26.11 55.69 2.30
C SER A 54 -26.72 56.64 1.27
N THR A 55 -27.59 57.55 1.70
CA THR A 55 -28.16 58.67 0.93
C THR A 55 -27.11 59.68 0.41
N THR A 56 -25.83 59.33 0.39
CA THR A 56 -24.74 60.07 -0.25
C THR A 56 -24.16 59.38 -1.49
N GLY A 57 -24.66 58.20 -1.89
CA GLY A 57 -24.29 57.57 -3.16
C GLY A 57 -22.92 56.89 -3.19
N GLU A 58 -22.26 56.67 -2.05
CA GLU A 58 -21.05 55.85 -1.98
C GLU A 58 -21.38 54.40 -1.64
N LEU A 59 -20.89 53.49 -2.49
CA LEU A 59 -20.91 52.05 -2.27
C LEU A 59 -20.09 51.72 -1.02
N VAL A 60 -20.77 51.40 0.09
CA VAL A 60 -20.11 50.79 1.24
C VAL A 60 -19.70 49.36 0.85
N THR A 61 -18.49 49.21 0.32
CA THR A 61 -17.82 47.90 0.23
C THR A 61 -17.47 47.45 1.63
N GLN A 62 -18.39 46.73 2.28
CA GLN A 62 -18.12 46.09 3.55
C GLN A 62 -17.37 44.76 3.31
N LYS A 63 -16.07 44.89 3.05
CA LYS A 63 -15.03 43.92 3.40
C LYS A 63 -13.81 44.74 3.79
N SER A 64 -13.24 44.45 4.95
CA SER A 64 -11.95 44.96 5.41
C SER A 64 -10.97 45.02 4.24
N ILE A 65 -10.52 46.22 3.90
CA ILE A 65 -9.34 46.41 3.05
C ILE A 65 -8.10 45.82 3.75
N ASP A 66 -8.17 45.59 5.06
CA ASP A 66 -7.11 45.02 5.88
C ASP A 66 -6.88 43.50 5.70
N ASP A 67 -7.76 42.78 4.97
CA ASP A 67 -7.58 41.33 4.71
C ASP A 67 -7.30 41.01 3.22
N VAL A 68 -7.15 42.03 2.37
CA VAL A 68 -6.76 41.81 0.97
C VAL A 68 -5.24 41.79 0.93
N ILE A 69 -4.66 40.59 1.10
CA ILE A 69 -3.23 40.36 0.86
C ILE A 69 -2.89 41.01 -0.48
N SER A 70 -1.95 41.95 -0.46
CA SER A 70 -1.59 42.71 -1.64
C SER A 70 -1.03 41.78 -2.72
N ASN A 71 -1.24 42.11 -4.00
CA ASN A 71 -0.66 41.33 -5.11
C ASN A 71 0.88 41.25 -5.02
N GLU A 72 1.53 42.20 -4.34
CA GLU A 72 2.97 42.16 -4.06
C GLU A 72 3.32 41.13 -2.98
N GLU A 73 2.56 41.04 -1.90
CA GLU A 73 2.73 39.99 -0.88
C GLU A 73 2.48 38.59 -1.45
N ILE A 74 1.45 38.41 -2.29
CA ILE A 74 1.19 37.14 -2.99
C ILE A 74 2.37 36.78 -3.90
N LYS A 75 2.93 37.74 -4.65
CA LYS A 75 4.13 37.51 -5.48
C LYS A 75 5.35 37.19 -4.63
N GLY A 76 5.53 37.85 -3.48
CA GLY A 76 6.61 37.60 -2.53
C GLY A 76 6.54 36.18 -1.95
N MET A 77 5.35 35.76 -1.52
CA MET A 77 5.09 34.39 -1.03
C MET A 77 5.34 33.35 -2.12
N PHE A 78 4.88 33.59 -3.35
CA PHE A 78 5.11 32.68 -4.47
C PHE A 78 6.60 32.58 -4.85
N SER A 79 7.31 33.70 -4.85
CA SER A 79 8.76 33.72 -5.12
C SER A 79 9.53 32.96 -4.03
N SER A 80 9.19 33.19 -2.76
CA SER A 80 9.76 32.48 -1.62
C SER A 80 9.50 30.97 -1.70
N LEU A 81 8.25 30.57 -1.97
CA LEU A 81 7.87 29.18 -2.16
C LEU A 81 8.62 28.54 -3.34
N SER A 82 8.72 29.24 -4.47
CA SER A 82 9.44 28.75 -5.66
C SER A 82 10.93 28.56 -5.35
N GLN A 83 11.53 29.46 -4.57
CA GLN A 83 12.92 29.34 -4.12
C GLN A 83 13.12 28.18 -3.15
N GLN A 84 12.19 27.95 -2.21
CA GLN A 84 12.21 26.79 -1.32
C GLN A 84 12.07 25.47 -2.08
N ILE A 85 11.15 25.40 -3.05
CA ILE A 85 10.97 24.22 -3.91
C ILE A 85 12.25 23.95 -4.70
N LYS A 86 12.85 24.98 -5.33
CA LYS A 86 14.13 24.81 -6.05
C LYS A 86 15.23 24.29 -5.15
N LYS A 87 15.37 24.87 -3.95
CA LYS A 87 16.38 24.43 -2.96
C LYS A 87 16.15 22.99 -2.52
N SER A 88 14.91 22.63 -2.19
CA SER A 88 14.55 21.26 -1.79
C SER A 88 14.77 20.25 -2.91
N THR A 89 14.44 20.61 -4.15
CA THR A 89 14.65 19.74 -5.32
C THR A 89 16.14 19.50 -5.55
N GLU A 90 16.98 20.51 -5.35
CA GLU A 90 18.42 20.36 -5.53
C GLU A 90 19.05 19.49 -4.44
N VAL A 91 18.62 19.65 -3.18
CA VAL A 91 19.03 18.78 -2.08
C VAL A 91 18.66 17.32 -2.39
N LEU A 92 17.42 17.06 -2.81
CA LEU A 92 16.97 15.72 -3.17
C LEU A 92 17.77 15.13 -4.33
N ARG A 93 18.12 15.93 -5.34
CA ARG A 93 18.98 15.46 -6.44
C ARG A 93 20.35 15.04 -5.95
N THR A 94 20.97 15.85 -5.08
CA THR A 94 22.29 15.50 -4.53
C THR A 94 22.24 14.24 -3.67
N GLU A 95 21.19 14.08 -2.87
CA GLU A 95 20.99 12.89 -2.03
C GLU A 95 20.75 11.64 -2.85
N ILE A 96 19.95 11.72 -3.93
CA ILE A 96 19.75 10.61 -4.87
C ILE A 96 21.06 10.19 -5.52
N GLU A 97 21.89 11.14 -5.97
CA GLU A 97 23.14 10.79 -6.64
C GLU A 97 24.16 10.21 -5.66
N GLN A 98 24.17 10.68 -4.42
CA GLN A 98 24.97 10.09 -3.34
C GLN A 98 24.52 8.65 -3.04
N LEU A 99 23.22 8.42 -2.86
CA LEU A 99 22.66 7.08 -2.63
C LEU A 99 22.96 6.12 -3.79
N ARG A 100 22.92 6.63 -5.02
CA ARG A 100 23.26 5.86 -6.21
C ARG A 100 24.74 5.45 -6.22
N HIS A 101 25.62 6.36 -5.83
CA HIS A 101 27.05 6.09 -5.74
C HIS A 101 27.35 5.09 -4.61
N GLU A 102 26.81 5.32 -3.41
CA GLU A 102 26.96 4.41 -2.26
C GLU A 102 26.38 3.03 -2.55
N GLY A 103 25.21 2.96 -3.19
CA GLY A 103 24.60 1.70 -3.62
C GLY A 103 25.46 0.92 -4.61
N SER A 104 26.10 1.62 -5.56
CA SER A 104 27.02 1.00 -6.52
C SER A 104 28.28 0.46 -5.85
N GLU A 105 28.91 1.23 -4.97
CA GLU A 105 30.11 0.78 -4.25
C GLU A 105 29.79 -0.37 -3.29
N ASN A 106 28.68 -0.31 -2.56
CA ASN A 106 28.23 -1.40 -1.70
C ASN A 106 27.97 -2.68 -2.49
N HIS A 107 27.36 -2.58 -3.68
CA HIS A 107 27.15 -3.74 -4.55
C HIS A 107 28.46 -4.35 -5.02
N LYS A 108 29.45 -3.51 -5.37
CA LYS A 108 30.78 -3.96 -5.77
C LYS A 108 31.51 -4.69 -4.62
N ILE A 109 31.55 -4.08 -3.44
CA ILE A 109 32.17 -4.67 -2.23
C ILE A 109 31.50 -6.00 -1.89
N MET A 110 30.16 -6.05 -1.97
CA MET A 110 29.40 -7.28 -1.74
C MET A 110 29.82 -8.38 -2.72
N ASN A 111 29.89 -8.08 -4.02
CA ASN A 111 30.27 -9.06 -5.03
C ASN A 111 31.71 -9.56 -4.84
N GLU A 112 32.66 -8.67 -4.54
CA GLU A 112 34.04 -9.04 -4.23
C GLU A 112 34.13 -9.95 -3.01
N THR A 113 33.36 -9.64 -1.97
CA THR A 113 33.29 -10.46 -0.75
C THR A 113 32.69 -11.84 -1.03
N VAL A 114 31.62 -11.92 -1.81
CA VAL A 114 30.97 -13.18 -2.19
C VAL A 114 31.92 -14.06 -2.99
N GLU A 115 32.63 -13.52 -3.97
CA GLU A 115 33.58 -14.30 -4.76
C GLU A 115 34.78 -14.77 -3.92
N LYS A 116 35.25 -13.95 -2.97
CA LYS A 116 36.28 -14.36 -2.00
C LYS A 116 35.80 -15.54 -1.15
N LEU A 117 34.61 -15.44 -0.55
CA LEU A 117 34.01 -16.49 0.27
C LEU A 117 33.79 -17.79 -0.51
N LYS A 118 33.38 -17.68 -1.77
CA LYS A 118 33.23 -18.83 -2.68
C LYS A 118 34.57 -19.52 -2.94
N GLY A 119 35.63 -18.74 -3.14
CA GLY A 119 37.00 -19.25 -3.27
C GLY A 119 37.47 -19.99 -2.01
N GLU A 120 37.27 -19.40 -0.84
CA GLU A 120 37.60 -19.99 0.46
C GLU A 120 36.81 -21.29 0.72
N ASN A 121 35.50 -21.29 0.44
CA ASN A 121 34.66 -22.48 0.55
C ASN A 121 35.15 -23.62 -0.36
N ARG A 122 35.56 -23.32 -1.60
CA ARG A 122 36.10 -24.35 -2.51
C ARG A 122 37.41 -24.94 -1.96
N LEU A 123 38.26 -24.10 -1.38
CA LEU A 123 39.52 -24.54 -0.77
C LEU A 123 39.26 -25.43 0.45
N LEU A 124 38.32 -25.03 1.31
CA LEU A 124 37.90 -25.84 2.45
C LEU A 124 37.32 -27.19 2.01
N LEU A 125 36.46 -27.21 0.99
CA LEU A 125 35.90 -28.44 0.45
C LEU A 125 36.99 -29.38 -0.05
N THR A 126 37.97 -28.85 -0.79
CA THR A 126 39.11 -29.62 -1.28
C THR A 126 39.93 -30.19 -0.12
N LYS A 127 40.15 -29.39 0.94
CA LYS A 127 40.90 -29.82 2.12
C LYS A 127 40.16 -30.90 2.89
N VAL A 128 38.83 -30.78 3.07
CA VAL A 128 38.00 -31.79 3.71
C VAL A 128 38.06 -33.10 2.93
N GLN A 129 37.87 -33.07 1.62
CA GLN A 129 37.96 -34.26 0.77
C GLN A 129 39.34 -34.92 0.85
N TYR A 130 40.40 -34.13 0.85
CA TYR A 130 41.76 -34.64 1.02
C TYR A 130 41.93 -35.34 2.38
N LEU A 131 41.50 -34.70 3.47
CA LEU A 131 41.61 -35.27 4.82
C LEU A 131 40.76 -36.52 4.99
N GLU A 132 39.53 -36.55 4.47
CA GLU A 132 38.70 -37.75 4.45
C GLU A 132 39.35 -38.90 3.68
N ASN A 133 39.98 -38.60 2.54
CA ASN A 133 40.67 -39.62 1.75
C ASN A 133 41.94 -40.11 2.45
N GLN A 134 42.68 -39.24 3.14
CA GLN A 134 43.81 -39.67 3.97
C GLN A 134 43.34 -40.54 5.14
N ASN A 135 42.22 -40.17 5.77
CA ASN A 135 41.65 -40.94 6.87
C ASN A 135 41.15 -42.32 6.41
N ARG A 136 40.52 -42.40 5.22
CA ARG A 136 40.03 -43.67 4.65
C ARG A 136 41.10 -44.48 3.94
N LYS A 137 42.32 -43.96 3.74
CA LYS A 137 43.34 -44.57 2.88
C LYS A 137 43.70 -46.00 3.31
N ASN A 138 43.69 -46.26 4.61
CA ASN A 138 44.03 -47.56 5.18
C ASN A 138 42.79 -48.39 5.54
N ASN A 139 41.59 -47.90 5.20
CA ASN A 139 40.35 -48.59 5.52
C ASN A 139 39.98 -49.54 4.37
N LEU A 140 39.68 -50.78 4.72
CA LEU A 140 39.22 -51.79 3.77
C LEU A 140 37.76 -52.12 4.03
N ILE A 141 37.00 -52.36 2.95
CA ILE A 141 35.60 -52.77 3.03
C ILE A 141 35.51 -54.21 2.55
N PHE A 142 35.09 -55.10 3.46
CA PHE A 142 34.87 -56.51 3.16
C PHE A 142 33.38 -56.77 2.96
N TRP A 143 33.03 -57.30 1.79
CA TRP A 143 31.66 -57.69 1.45
C TRP A 143 31.48 -59.20 1.59
N GLY A 144 30.27 -59.64 1.93
CA GLY A 144 29.91 -61.06 1.98
C GLY A 144 30.38 -61.82 3.23
N ILE A 145 30.70 -61.12 4.31
CA ILE A 145 30.95 -61.73 5.63
C ILE A 145 29.61 -61.92 6.34
N GLU A 146 29.26 -63.17 6.65
CA GLU A 146 28.00 -63.53 7.30
C GLU A 146 27.74 -62.77 8.62
N GLU A 147 26.51 -62.29 8.78
CA GLU A 147 26.01 -61.67 9.99
C GLU A 147 25.42 -62.75 10.89
N ILE A 148 25.97 -62.92 12.10
CA ILE A 148 25.52 -63.96 13.05
C ILE A 148 24.58 -63.38 14.10
N SER A 149 24.72 -62.10 14.49
CA SER A 149 23.79 -61.42 15.40
C SER A 149 23.88 -59.89 15.34
N GLU A 150 22.80 -59.22 15.79
CA GLU A 150 22.76 -57.76 15.97
C GLU A 150 23.79 -57.24 16.99
N THR A 151 24.30 -58.11 17.87
CA THR A 151 25.25 -57.79 18.95
C THR A 151 26.57 -58.57 18.81
N GLU A 152 27.05 -58.76 17.57
CA GLU A 152 28.38 -59.31 17.33
C GLU A 152 29.47 -58.41 17.95
N SER A 153 30.34 -59.01 18.77
CA SER A 153 31.49 -58.30 19.37
C SER A 153 32.56 -57.98 18.33
N LYS A 154 33.38 -56.96 18.61
CA LYS A 154 34.47 -56.54 17.72
C LYS A 154 35.47 -57.67 17.46
N GLU A 155 35.82 -58.43 18.49
CA GLU A 155 36.80 -59.53 18.41
C GLU A 155 36.33 -60.66 17.50
N VAL A 156 35.03 -60.98 17.54
CA VAL A 156 34.43 -62.01 16.66
C VAL A 156 34.42 -61.53 15.21
N SER A 157 34.11 -60.25 14.99
CA SER A 157 34.17 -59.64 13.66
C SER A 157 35.59 -59.66 13.10
N GLU A 158 36.59 -59.37 13.93
CA GLU A 158 37.99 -59.38 13.52
C GLU A 158 38.44 -60.80 13.13
N GLN A 159 38.11 -61.80 13.94
CA GLN A 159 38.42 -63.21 13.63
C GLN A 159 37.82 -63.66 12.31
N LYS A 160 36.59 -63.25 12.00
CA LYS A 160 35.95 -63.54 10.71
C LYS A 160 36.68 -62.88 9.54
N VAL A 161 37.12 -61.63 9.69
CA VAL A 161 37.91 -60.96 8.65
C VAL A 161 39.24 -61.69 8.44
N ARG A 162 39.93 -62.07 9.52
CA ARG A 162 41.18 -62.85 9.42
C ARG A 162 40.97 -64.20 8.74
N GLN A 163 39.92 -64.93 9.09
CA GLN A 163 39.55 -66.17 8.40
C GLN A 163 39.17 -65.93 6.94
N PHE A 164 38.48 -64.85 6.63
CA PHE A 164 38.14 -64.47 5.26
C PHE A 164 39.42 -64.22 4.43
N LEU A 165 40.41 -63.53 4.98
CA LEU A 165 41.70 -63.28 4.33
C LEU A 165 42.43 -64.60 4.02
N VAL A 166 42.46 -65.55 4.96
CA VAL A 166 43.04 -66.88 4.71
C VAL A 166 42.24 -67.61 3.62
N ASN A 167 40.93 -67.72 3.78
CA ASN A 167 40.09 -68.55 2.91
C ASN A 167 39.96 -68.02 1.48
N LYS A 168 40.08 -66.71 1.27
CA LYS A 168 39.88 -66.08 -0.05
C LYS A 168 41.16 -65.60 -0.70
N LEU A 169 42.16 -65.19 0.08
CA LEU A 169 43.39 -64.59 -0.44
C LEU A 169 44.63 -65.43 -0.12
N ASP A 170 44.48 -66.57 0.57
CA ASP A 170 45.57 -67.49 0.93
C ASP A 170 46.69 -66.82 1.74
N ILE A 171 46.32 -65.80 2.53
CA ILE A 171 47.25 -65.08 3.39
C ILE A 171 47.35 -65.86 4.71
N GLU A 172 48.13 -66.94 4.72
CA GLU A 172 48.27 -67.83 5.88
C GLU A 172 48.70 -67.10 7.16
N CYS A 173 49.47 -66.01 7.01
CA CYS A 173 49.90 -65.16 8.12
C CYS A 173 48.75 -64.38 8.79
N ALA A 174 47.57 -64.24 8.17
CA ALA A 174 46.51 -63.37 8.71
C ALA A 174 45.94 -63.83 10.07
N VAL A 175 46.06 -65.11 10.42
CA VAL A 175 45.54 -65.68 11.67
C VAL A 175 46.61 -65.76 12.77
N SER A 176 47.89 -65.90 12.42
CA SER A 176 48.98 -66.14 13.37
C SER A 176 49.97 -64.98 13.50
N ASP A 177 49.92 -63.99 12.62
CA ASP A 177 50.93 -62.93 12.55
C ASP A 177 50.47 -61.66 13.28
N GLU A 178 51.21 -61.28 14.32
CA GLU A 178 51.06 -60.02 15.04
C GLU A 178 51.37 -58.79 14.15
N SER A 179 51.92 -59.00 12.95
CA SER A 179 52.20 -57.93 11.97
C SER A 179 50.93 -57.32 11.36
N LEU A 180 49.83 -58.07 11.30
CA LEU A 180 48.55 -57.56 10.78
C LEU A 180 47.75 -56.94 11.93
N GLN A 181 48.03 -55.68 12.22
CA GLN A 181 47.33 -54.91 13.24
C GLN A 181 46.08 -54.26 12.65
N ILE A 182 44.91 -54.63 13.19
CA ILE A 182 43.63 -54.02 12.86
C ILE A 182 43.31 -53.05 14.00
N GLU A 183 43.32 -51.74 13.72
CA GLU A 183 43.08 -50.71 14.73
C GLU A 183 41.61 -50.66 15.18
N ASP A 184 40.68 -50.80 14.24
CA ASP A 184 39.24 -50.84 14.53
C ASP A 184 38.49 -51.65 13.47
N ILE A 185 37.35 -52.21 13.87
CA ILE A 185 36.45 -52.97 13.01
C ILE A 185 35.00 -52.74 13.42
N PHE A 186 34.16 -52.47 12.42
CA PHE A 186 32.73 -52.29 12.62
C PHE A 186 31.96 -52.62 11.34
N ARG A 187 30.66 -52.89 11.49
CA ARG A 187 29.74 -53.10 10.37
C ARG A 187 29.18 -51.74 9.92
N ILE A 188 29.33 -51.41 8.65
CA ILE A 188 28.77 -50.19 8.07
C ILE A 188 27.24 -50.34 8.02
N GLY A 189 26.51 -49.40 8.61
CA GLY A 189 25.04 -49.37 8.59
C GLY A 189 24.34 -49.83 9.87
N LYS A 190 25.07 -50.30 10.90
CA LYS A 190 24.51 -50.34 12.26
C LYS A 190 24.36 -48.91 12.76
N LYS A 191 23.14 -48.50 13.09
CA LYS A 191 22.89 -47.31 13.91
C LYS A 191 23.53 -47.56 15.27
N GLU A 192 24.47 -46.72 15.65
CA GLU A 192 24.82 -46.56 17.05
C GLU A 192 23.62 -45.91 17.73
N ASP A 193 23.05 -46.60 18.72
CA ASP A 193 22.16 -46.00 19.73
C ASP A 193 23.00 -45.39 20.85
#